data_AF-A0A0F9CHI0-F1
#
_entry.id   AF-A0A0F9CHI0-F1
#
_cell.length_a   1.000
_cell.length_b   1.000
_cell.length_c   1.000
_cell.angle_alpha   90.00
_cell.angle_beta   90.00
_cell.angle_gamma   90.00
#
_symmetry.space_group_name_H-M   'P 1'
#
loop_
_entity.id
_entity.type
_entity.pdbx_description
1 polymer ?
#
loop_
_entity_poly.entity_id
_entity_poly.type
_entity_poly.pdbx_seq_one_letter_code
_entity_poly.pdbx_strand_id
1 'polypeptide(L)'
;MKFLHNMFDRMEPSFTKGGKHEKYYAIFEMFDTFLRQPSSTTYASSHVRDGIDLKRIMITVWLCTFPAMFWGMYNIGHQALTAIAQLGLQPEGWRTVITSMAGYNPDSIWASFVYGAMQFLPIYIVTFAVGILCEIIFAVVRGHEVNEGFFVTSVLFALCLPPDIPLWQVALGIIFGVVVAKEVFGGTGKNFLNPALSGRAFLYFAYPAYMSGDSVWTAVDGFSGATPLGLAALGVVPQDFVDVYGNAITWSDAFLGNMQGSIGEVSTLAIWLPRSIRAIMPTRRCCTTRKRPRLGPPIRSPSAFWAIR
;
A
#
# COMPACT_ATOMS: atom_id res chain seq x y z
N MET A 1 24.29 -19.52 -1.54
CA MET A 1 24.47 -18.07 -1.78
C MET A 1 25.67 -17.74 -2.68
N LYS A 2 26.87 -18.33 -2.51
CA LYS A 2 28.06 -18.02 -3.36
C LYS A 2 27.84 -18.14 -4.87
N PHE A 3 27.03 -19.09 -5.33
CA PHE A 3 26.69 -19.26 -6.75
C PHE A 3 25.97 -18.04 -7.34
N LEU A 4 24.97 -17.49 -6.63
CA LEU A 4 24.23 -16.31 -7.08
C LEU A 4 25.13 -15.05 -7.07
N HIS A 5 26.00 -14.91 -6.08
CA HIS A 5 26.94 -13.78 -6.03
C HIS A 5 27.91 -13.80 -7.20
N ASN A 6 28.57 -14.94 -7.45
CA ASN A 6 29.51 -15.09 -8.56
C ASN A 6 28.84 -14.87 -9.94
N MET A 7 27.55 -15.21 -10.06
CA MET A 7 26.78 -14.99 -11.28
C MET A 7 26.49 -13.49 -11.50
N PHE A 8 26.09 -12.77 -10.44
CA PHE A 8 25.88 -11.31 -10.50
C PHE A 8 27.19 -10.54 -10.73
N ASP A 9 28.29 -10.92 -10.06
CA ASP A 9 29.60 -10.28 -10.23
C ASP A 9 30.14 -10.41 -11.66
N ARG A 10 29.80 -11.51 -12.35
CA ARG A 10 30.16 -11.71 -13.76
C ARG A 10 29.35 -10.83 -14.72
N MET A 11 28.12 -10.48 -14.34
CA MET A 11 27.22 -9.65 -15.15
C MET A 11 27.42 -8.15 -14.92
N GLU A 12 27.83 -7.74 -13.71
CA GLU A 12 28.02 -6.35 -13.27
C GLU A 12 28.80 -5.46 -14.28
N PRO A 13 29.93 -5.89 -14.89
CA PRO A 13 30.68 -5.05 -15.83
C PRO A 13 29.92 -4.67 -17.10
N SER A 14 28.85 -5.41 -17.43
CA SER A 14 28.02 -5.11 -18.61
C SER A 14 26.98 -4.01 -18.37
N PHE A 15 26.70 -3.71 -17.08
CA PHE A 15 25.69 -2.75 -16.64
C PHE A 15 26.29 -1.48 -16.03
N THR A 16 27.58 -1.47 -15.67
CA THR A 16 28.28 -0.26 -15.17
C THR A 16 28.61 0.73 -16.30
N LYS A 17 29.02 1.96 -15.94
CA LYS A 17 29.30 3.06 -16.90
C LYS A 17 30.27 2.63 -17.99
N GLY A 18 29.84 2.65 -19.25
CA GLY A 18 30.62 2.17 -20.40
C GLY A 18 30.32 0.73 -20.85
N GLY A 19 29.40 0.03 -20.18
CA GLY A 19 28.90 -1.29 -20.57
C GLY A 19 27.75 -1.22 -21.60
N LYS A 20 27.54 -2.30 -22.36
CA LYS A 20 26.49 -2.36 -23.42
C LYS A 20 25.07 -2.14 -22.89
N HIS A 21 24.82 -2.44 -21.61
CA HIS A 21 23.49 -2.37 -20.99
C HIS A 21 23.40 -1.32 -19.87
N GLU A 22 24.20 -0.26 -19.92
CA GLU A 22 24.22 0.84 -18.92
C GLU A 22 22.82 1.41 -18.61
N LYS A 23 21.92 1.46 -19.61
CA LYS A 23 20.54 1.91 -19.43
C LYS A 23 19.73 1.07 -18.42
N TYR A 24 20.06 -0.22 -18.27
CA TYR A 24 19.35 -1.14 -17.38
C TYR A 24 20.05 -1.32 -16.03
N TYR A 25 21.03 -0.46 -15.72
CA TYR A 25 21.75 -0.49 -14.45
C TYR A 25 20.81 -0.50 -13.24
N ALA A 26 19.78 0.35 -13.24
CA ALA A 26 18.81 0.44 -12.15
C ALA A 26 18.06 -0.88 -11.88
N ILE A 27 17.80 -1.68 -12.92
CA ILE A 27 17.13 -2.98 -12.77
C ILE A 27 18.10 -4.01 -12.17
N PHE A 28 19.32 -4.05 -12.70
CA PHE A 28 20.37 -4.94 -12.20
C PHE A 28 20.67 -4.66 -10.72
N GLU A 29 20.81 -3.38 -10.36
CA GLU A 29 21.06 -2.92 -8.99
C GLU A 29 19.91 -3.27 -8.04
N MET A 30 18.65 -3.14 -8.49
CA MET A 30 17.48 -3.53 -7.69
C MET A 30 17.56 -5.01 -7.30
N PHE A 31 17.88 -5.90 -8.24
CA PHE A 31 18.01 -7.32 -7.96
C PHE A 31 19.25 -7.65 -7.13
N ASP A 32 20.37 -6.98 -7.37
CA ASP A 32 21.58 -7.19 -6.57
C ASP A 32 21.38 -6.75 -5.11
N THR A 33 20.76 -5.58 -4.90
CA THR A 33 20.41 -5.05 -3.57
C THR A 33 19.30 -5.84 -2.88
N PHE A 34 18.43 -6.51 -3.63
CA PHE A 34 17.45 -7.42 -3.06
C PHE A 34 18.13 -8.66 -2.45
N LEU A 35 19.15 -9.20 -3.13
CA LEU A 35 19.86 -10.42 -2.72
C LEU A 35 21.06 -10.16 -1.79
N ARG A 36 21.65 -8.96 -1.81
CA ARG A 36 22.79 -8.55 -0.97
C ARG A 36 22.37 -7.52 0.07
N GLN A 37 23.00 -7.58 1.24
CA GLN A 37 23.00 -6.43 2.16
C GLN A 37 24.07 -5.43 1.72
N PRO A 38 23.81 -4.11 1.80
CA PRO A 38 24.82 -3.11 1.50
C PRO A 38 26.01 -3.30 2.45
N SER A 39 27.19 -3.53 1.89
CA SER A 39 28.42 -3.82 2.64
C SER A 39 29.18 -2.57 3.08
N SER A 40 28.69 -1.37 2.72
CA SER A 40 29.35 -0.11 3.04
C SER A 40 29.20 0.22 4.53
N THR A 41 30.28 0.05 5.29
CA THR A 41 30.37 0.59 6.63
C THR A 41 30.82 2.05 6.56
N THR A 42 30.27 2.91 7.42
CA THR A 42 30.76 4.29 7.53
C THR A 42 32.19 4.30 8.07
N TYR A 43 33.16 4.59 7.19
CA TYR A 43 34.59 4.70 7.55
C TYR A 43 34.94 6.02 8.27
N ALA A 44 34.12 7.06 8.10
CA ALA A 44 34.31 8.37 8.75
C ALA A 44 33.44 8.55 10.00
N SER A 45 33.84 9.43 10.92
CA SER A 45 33.03 9.78 12.09
C SER A 45 31.74 10.48 11.66
N SER A 46 30.62 9.78 11.75
CA SER A 46 29.29 10.38 11.69
C SER A 46 28.92 10.96 13.05
N HIS A 47 28.28 12.14 13.05
CA HIS A 47 27.84 12.82 14.28
C HIS A 47 26.90 11.96 15.13
N VAL A 48 26.14 11.07 14.49
CA VAL A 48 25.33 10.01 15.12
C VAL A 48 25.53 8.72 14.32
N ARG A 49 25.92 7.65 15.01
CA ARG A 49 25.90 6.30 14.45
C ARG A 49 24.54 5.70 14.75
N ASP A 50 23.76 5.48 13.69
CA ASP A 50 22.49 4.79 13.77
C ASP A 50 22.60 3.44 13.06
N GLY A 51 22.00 2.40 13.63
CA GLY A 51 22.00 1.04 13.08
C GLY A 51 20.78 0.75 12.21
N ILE A 52 20.06 1.80 11.81
CA ILE A 52 18.78 1.72 11.13
C ILE A 52 18.98 1.98 9.64
N ASP A 53 18.85 0.93 8.85
CA ASP A 53 18.83 1.02 7.38
C ASP A 53 17.43 1.37 6.86
N LEU A 54 17.35 2.16 5.79
CA LEU A 54 16.08 2.50 5.12
C LEU A 54 15.31 1.23 4.72
N LYS A 55 16.01 0.23 4.18
CA LYS A 55 15.48 -1.10 3.85
C LYS A 55 14.80 -1.77 5.03
N ARG A 56 15.49 -1.79 6.18
CA ARG A 56 14.96 -2.39 7.42
C ARG A 56 13.72 -1.64 7.90
N ILE A 57 13.71 -0.31 7.86
CA ILE A 57 12.52 0.47 8.23
C ILE A 57 11.35 0.08 7.31
N MET A 58 11.54 0.10 5.99
CA MET A 58 10.45 -0.12 5.04
C MET A 58 9.85 -1.53 5.16
N ILE A 59 10.69 -2.56 5.30
CA ILE A 59 10.23 -3.93 5.50
C ILE A 59 9.48 -4.07 6.83
N THR A 60 9.98 -3.49 7.92
CA THR A 60 9.27 -3.52 9.21
C THR A 60 7.90 -2.85 9.10
N VAL A 61 7.80 -1.71 8.41
CA VAL A 61 6.50 -1.04 8.19
C VAL A 61 5.55 -1.90 7.41
N TRP A 62 6.04 -2.49 6.32
CA TRP A 62 5.24 -3.38 5.50
C TRP A 62 4.72 -4.57 6.32
N LEU A 63 5.57 -5.22 7.14
CA LEU A 63 5.14 -6.29 8.06
C LEU A 63 4.13 -5.82 9.11
N CYS A 64 4.27 -4.59 9.62
CA CYS A 64 3.29 -4.02 10.54
C CYS A 64 1.89 -3.87 9.92
N THR A 65 1.74 -3.87 8.60
CA THR A 65 0.40 -3.82 7.98
C THR A 65 -0.32 -5.16 7.95
N PHE A 66 0.38 -6.27 8.20
CA PHE A 66 -0.18 -7.61 8.04
C PHE A 66 -1.34 -7.94 8.99
N PRO A 67 -1.31 -7.58 10.28
CA PRO A 67 -2.45 -7.84 11.16
C PRO A 67 -3.73 -7.15 10.68
N ALA A 68 -3.64 -5.89 10.25
CA ALA A 68 -4.76 -5.15 9.68
C ALA A 68 -5.22 -5.76 8.35
N MET A 69 -4.27 -6.18 7.50
CA MET A 69 -4.55 -6.83 6.22
C MET A 69 -5.32 -8.15 6.41
N PHE A 70 -4.87 -9.03 7.31
CA PHE A 70 -5.53 -10.31 7.56
C PHE A 70 -6.90 -10.15 8.19
N TRP A 71 -7.04 -9.20 9.13
CA TRP A 71 -8.35 -8.88 9.69
C TRP A 71 -9.31 -8.33 8.63
N GLY A 72 -8.83 -7.44 7.76
CA GLY A 72 -9.61 -6.91 6.63
C GLY A 72 -10.09 -7.99 5.68
N MET A 73 -9.21 -8.94 5.30
CA MET A 73 -9.56 -10.10 4.48
C MET A 73 -10.64 -10.96 5.15
N TYR A 74 -10.52 -11.23 6.44
CA TYR A 74 -11.55 -11.97 7.18
C TYR A 74 -12.89 -11.22 7.22
N ASN A 75 -12.88 -9.93 7.58
CA ASN A 75 -14.10 -9.14 7.78
C ASN A 75 -14.90 -8.95 6.48
N ILE A 76 -14.22 -8.65 5.36
CA ILE A 76 -14.88 -8.52 4.05
C ILE A 76 -15.55 -9.82 3.65
N GLY A 77 -14.86 -10.95 3.82
CA GLY A 77 -15.43 -12.23 3.45
C GLY A 77 -16.55 -12.67 4.40
N HIS A 78 -16.44 -12.38 5.70
CA HIS A 78 -17.53 -12.62 6.64
C HIS A 78 -18.78 -11.84 6.25
N GLN A 79 -18.65 -10.55 5.92
CA GLN A 79 -19.75 -9.70 5.45
C GLN A 79 -20.33 -10.14 4.11
N ALA A 80 -19.47 -10.56 3.17
CA ALA A 80 -19.94 -11.03 1.88
C ALA A 80 -20.68 -12.38 1.99
N LEU A 81 -20.17 -13.34 2.78
CA LEU A 81 -20.81 -14.64 2.96
C LEU A 81 -22.13 -14.53 3.72
N THR A 82 -22.21 -13.69 4.75
CA THR A 82 -23.45 -13.42 5.48
C THR A 82 -24.50 -12.76 4.56
N ALA A 83 -24.11 -11.81 3.71
CA ALA A 83 -25.01 -11.24 2.69
C ALA A 83 -25.46 -12.28 1.65
N ILE A 84 -24.57 -13.14 1.17
CA ILE A 84 -24.88 -14.26 0.26
C ILE A 84 -25.88 -15.23 0.89
N ALA A 85 -25.67 -15.60 2.16
CA ALA A 85 -26.54 -16.52 2.89
C ALA A 85 -27.94 -15.94 3.12
N GLN A 86 -28.06 -14.63 3.34
CA GLN A 86 -29.34 -13.97 3.55
C GLN A 86 -30.12 -13.73 2.26
N LEU A 87 -29.44 -13.33 1.19
CA LEU A 87 -30.08 -13.05 -0.10
C LEU A 87 -30.27 -14.30 -0.97
N GLY A 88 -29.68 -15.44 -0.58
CA GLY A 88 -29.71 -16.68 -1.36
C GLY A 88 -29.00 -16.55 -2.71
N LEU A 89 -28.10 -15.59 -2.86
CA LEU A 89 -27.38 -15.34 -4.10
C LEU A 89 -26.31 -16.41 -4.32
N GLN A 90 -26.01 -16.70 -5.59
CA GLN A 90 -24.84 -17.49 -5.94
C GLN A 90 -23.76 -16.53 -6.43
N PRO A 91 -22.55 -16.53 -5.83
CA PRO A 91 -21.49 -15.65 -6.30
C PRO A 91 -21.10 -16.05 -7.73
N GLU A 92 -20.93 -15.06 -8.59
CA GLU A 92 -20.55 -15.24 -10.00
C GLU A 92 -19.13 -14.71 -10.27
N GLY A 93 -18.49 -15.24 -11.33
CA GLY A 93 -17.20 -14.76 -11.82
C GLY A 93 -16.01 -15.65 -11.48
N TRP A 94 -14.81 -15.26 -11.93
CA TRP A 94 -13.60 -16.08 -11.83
C TRP A 94 -13.12 -16.33 -10.39
N ARG A 95 -13.54 -15.48 -9.44
CA ARG A 95 -13.23 -15.62 -8.01
C ARG A 95 -13.85 -16.87 -7.38
N THR A 96 -14.94 -17.36 -7.98
CA THR A 96 -15.73 -18.52 -7.51
C THR A 96 -14.98 -19.84 -7.58
N VAL A 97 -13.98 -19.95 -8.46
CA VAL A 97 -13.20 -21.19 -8.65
C VAL A 97 -12.46 -21.57 -7.37
N ILE A 98 -11.93 -20.59 -6.65
CA ILE A 98 -11.17 -20.81 -5.41
C ILE A 98 -12.10 -20.81 -4.19
N THR A 99 -13.13 -19.96 -4.17
CA THR A 99 -14.06 -19.89 -3.04
C THR A 99 -14.98 -21.11 -2.96
N SER A 100 -15.35 -21.71 -4.09
CA SER A 100 -16.13 -22.96 -4.12
C SER A 100 -15.39 -24.15 -3.47
N MET A 101 -14.06 -24.15 -3.50
CA MET A 101 -13.25 -25.17 -2.83
C MET A 101 -13.21 -25.00 -1.29
N ALA A 102 -13.40 -23.78 -0.80
CA ALA A 102 -13.40 -23.46 0.64
C ALA A 102 -14.80 -23.51 1.29
N GLY A 103 -15.86 -23.43 0.48
CA GLY A 103 -17.26 -23.38 0.92
C GLY A 103 -17.75 -21.95 1.19
N TYR A 104 -19.07 -21.81 1.35
CA TYR A 104 -19.75 -20.51 1.51
C TYR A 104 -20.43 -20.33 2.88
N ASN A 105 -20.00 -21.08 3.90
CA ASN A 105 -20.58 -20.96 5.24
C ASN A 105 -20.01 -19.71 5.96
N PRO A 106 -20.84 -18.74 6.38
CA PRO A 106 -20.37 -17.53 7.08
C PRO A 106 -19.72 -17.80 8.45
N ASP A 107 -20.11 -18.89 9.13
CA ASP A 107 -19.58 -19.26 10.45
C ASP A 107 -18.17 -19.87 10.37
N SER A 108 -17.75 -20.27 9.17
CA SER A 108 -16.41 -20.79 8.94
C SER A 108 -15.42 -19.65 8.75
N ILE A 109 -14.47 -19.54 9.69
CA ILE A 109 -13.37 -18.57 9.61
C ILE A 109 -12.57 -18.76 8.32
N TRP A 110 -12.37 -20.02 7.91
CA TRP A 110 -11.62 -20.35 6.70
C TRP A 110 -12.34 -19.89 5.43
N ALA A 111 -13.65 -20.14 5.32
CA ALA A 111 -14.45 -19.71 4.17
C ALA A 111 -14.46 -18.18 4.05
N SER A 112 -14.71 -17.50 5.17
CA SER A 112 -14.69 -16.03 5.25
C SER A 112 -13.32 -15.46 4.85
N PHE A 113 -12.24 -16.03 5.37
CA PHE A 113 -10.89 -15.57 5.04
C PHE A 113 -10.56 -15.78 3.54
N VAL A 114 -10.86 -16.94 2.97
CA VAL A 114 -10.59 -17.24 1.55
C VAL A 114 -11.40 -16.32 0.62
N TYR A 115 -12.67 -16.06 0.95
CA TYR A 115 -13.50 -15.18 0.14
C TYR A 115 -12.94 -13.75 0.09
N GLY A 116 -12.63 -13.16 1.25
CA GLY A 116 -12.03 -11.82 1.28
C GLY A 116 -10.59 -11.78 0.75
N ALA A 117 -9.84 -12.87 0.87
CA ALA A 117 -8.53 -13.00 0.23
C ALA A 117 -8.60 -12.89 -1.30
N MET A 118 -9.61 -13.53 -1.91
CA MET A 118 -9.83 -13.45 -3.35
C MET A 118 -10.25 -12.06 -3.82
N GLN A 119 -10.79 -11.23 -2.93
CA GLN A 119 -11.09 -9.83 -3.21
C GLN A 119 -9.86 -8.94 -3.11
N PHE A 120 -9.10 -9.06 -2.01
CA PHE A 120 -7.95 -8.21 -1.72
C PHE A 120 -6.70 -8.54 -2.54
N LEU A 121 -6.37 -9.83 -2.68
CA LEU A 121 -5.10 -10.26 -3.27
C LEU A 121 -4.91 -9.79 -4.73
N PRO A 122 -5.95 -9.82 -5.60
CA PRO A 122 -5.82 -9.29 -6.95
C PRO A 122 -5.57 -7.77 -6.99
N ILE A 123 -6.22 -7.01 -6.10
CA ILE A 123 -6.00 -5.56 -5.96
C ILE A 123 -4.53 -5.29 -5.57
N TYR A 124 -4.02 -6.03 -4.59
CA TYR A 124 -2.64 -5.91 -4.14
C TYR A 124 -1.64 -6.28 -5.24
N ILE A 125 -1.86 -7.40 -5.95
CA ILE A 125 -0.99 -7.85 -7.04
C ILE A 125 -0.93 -6.81 -8.16
N VAL A 126 -2.08 -6.29 -8.59
CA VAL A 126 -2.15 -5.27 -9.65
C VAL A 126 -1.45 -3.98 -9.22
N THR A 127 -1.71 -3.53 -7.99
CA THR A 127 -1.03 -2.35 -7.43
C THR A 127 0.48 -2.53 -7.43
N PHE A 128 0.96 -3.68 -6.97
CA PHE A 128 2.38 -3.98 -6.84
C PHE A 128 3.04 -4.09 -8.22
N ALA A 129 2.45 -4.84 -9.15
CA ALA A 129 3.00 -5.06 -10.48
C ALA A 129 3.05 -3.76 -11.30
N VAL A 130 1.94 -3.01 -11.34
CA VAL A 130 1.86 -1.77 -12.13
C VAL A 130 2.74 -0.67 -11.54
N GLY A 131 2.74 -0.49 -10.22
CA GLY A 131 3.53 0.57 -9.62
C GLY A 131 5.04 0.30 -9.65
N ILE A 132 5.49 -0.96 -9.49
CA ILE A 132 6.90 -1.33 -9.72
C ILE A 132 7.28 -1.09 -11.17
N LEU A 133 6.42 -1.47 -12.13
CA LEU A 133 6.68 -1.24 -13.54
C LEU A 133 6.86 0.24 -13.84
N CYS A 134 6.00 1.11 -13.30
CA CYS A 134 6.16 2.55 -13.42
C CYS A 134 7.48 3.04 -12.80
N GLU A 135 7.81 2.61 -11.58
CA GLU A 135 9.05 3.02 -10.92
C GLU A 135 10.30 2.58 -11.68
N ILE A 136 10.32 1.35 -12.19
CA ILE A 136 11.43 0.85 -13.02
C ILE A 136 11.60 1.69 -14.28
N ILE A 137 10.50 2.03 -14.96
CA ILE A 137 10.54 2.85 -16.17
C ILE A 137 11.18 4.22 -15.85
N PHE A 138 10.73 4.88 -14.78
CA PHE A 138 11.27 6.20 -14.41
C PHE A 138 12.71 6.13 -13.90
N ALA A 139 13.07 5.08 -13.16
CA ALA A 139 14.44 4.81 -12.71
C ALA A 139 15.41 4.64 -13.90
N VAL A 140 15.00 3.88 -14.93
CA VAL A 140 15.77 3.71 -16.18
C VAL A 140 15.90 5.03 -16.95
N VAL A 141 14.84 5.83 -17.04
CA VAL A 141 14.87 7.12 -17.76
C VAL A 141 15.74 8.16 -17.04
N ARG A 142 15.74 8.17 -15.71
CA ARG A 142 16.45 9.17 -14.90
C ARG A 142 17.82 8.70 -14.42
N GLY A 143 18.15 7.42 -14.58
CA GLY A 143 19.42 6.83 -14.16
C GLY A 143 19.62 6.86 -12.65
N HIS A 144 18.55 6.69 -11.87
CA HIS A 144 18.63 6.56 -10.41
C HIS A 144 18.21 5.17 -9.95
N GLU A 145 18.64 4.81 -8.74
CA GLU A 145 18.36 3.54 -8.09
C GLU A 145 16.85 3.40 -7.79
N VAL A 146 16.33 2.17 -7.79
CA VAL A 146 14.94 1.86 -7.40
C VAL A 146 14.86 1.82 -5.88
N ASN A 147 13.88 2.52 -5.29
CA ASN A 147 13.78 2.60 -3.84
C ASN A 147 12.73 1.61 -3.29
N GLU A 148 13.08 0.93 -2.21
CA GLU A 148 12.20 -0.03 -1.53
C GLU A 148 10.96 0.62 -0.89
N GLY A 149 10.91 1.95 -0.78
CA GLY A 149 9.75 2.68 -0.25
C GLY A 149 8.43 2.44 -0.99
N PHE A 150 8.47 1.91 -2.21
CA PHE A 150 7.26 1.52 -2.93
C PHE A 150 6.52 0.34 -2.32
N PHE A 151 7.21 -0.60 -1.66
CA PHE A 151 6.56 -1.74 -0.98
C PHE A 151 5.54 -1.28 0.07
N VAL A 152 5.84 -0.19 0.76
CA VAL A 152 4.93 0.42 1.73
C VAL A 152 3.79 1.13 1.00
N THR A 153 4.08 1.82 -0.11
CA THR A 153 3.07 2.54 -0.89
C THR A 153 2.05 1.58 -1.50
N SER A 154 2.47 0.44 -2.03
CA SER A 154 1.58 -0.55 -2.65
C SER A 154 0.62 -1.18 -1.65
N VAL A 155 1.10 -1.56 -0.45
CA VAL A 155 0.23 -2.14 0.57
C VAL A 155 -0.74 -1.12 1.14
N LEU A 156 -0.28 0.11 1.41
CA LEU A 156 -1.14 1.17 1.93
C LEU A 156 -2.21 1.59 0.91
N PHE A 157 -1.85 1.68 -0.38
CA PHE A 157 -2.83 1.97 -1.42
C PHE A 157 -3.90 0.86 -1.50
N ALA A 158 -3.49 -0.41 -1.56
CA ALA A 158 -4.43 -1.53 -1.63
C ALA A 158 -5.37 -1.61 -0.41
N LEU A 159 -4.87 -1.33 0.79
CA LEU A 159 -5.66 -1.34 2.03
C LEU A 159 -6.68 -0.20 2.13
N CYS A 160 -6.42 0.91 1.45
CA CYS A 160 -7.29 2.08 1.44
C CYS A 160 -8.33 2.04 0.30
N LEU A 161 -8.41 0.98 -0.50
CA LEU A 161 -9.41 0.87 -1.56
C LEU A 161 -10.61 0.04 -1.11
N PRO A 162 -11.80 0.27 -1.70
CA PRO A 162 -12.93 -0.59 -1.45
C PRO A 162 -12.73 -1.97 -2.10
N PRO A 163 -13.34 -3.03 -1.55
CA PRO A 163 -13.20 -4.38 -2.07
C PRO A 163 -13.64 -4.52 -3.54
N ASP A 164 -14.74 -3.89 -3.96
CA ASP A 164 -15.34 -4.10 -5.29
C ASP A 164 -14.79 -3.22 -6.41
N ILE A 165 -13.68 -2.52 -6.16
CA ILE A 165 -13.06 -1.72 -7.19
C ILE A 165 -12.57 -2.60 -8.35
N PRO A 166 -12.86 -2.23 -9.61
CA PRO A 166 -12.37 -3.00 -10.74
C PRO A 166 -10.85 -2.82 -10.91
N LEU A 167 -10.16 -3.91 -11.26
CA LEU A 167 -8.68 -3.97 -11.28
C LEU A 167 -8.01 -2.94 -12.18
N TRP A 168 -8.66 -2.53 -13.26
CA TRP A 168 -8.12 -1.51 -14.16
C TRP A 168 -8.10 -0.11 -13.51
N GLN A 169 -9.05 0.21 -12.63
CA GLN A 169 -9.05 1.48 -11.88
C GLN A 169 -7.92 1.49 -10.87
N VAL A 170 -7.68 0.36 -10.19
CA VAL A 170 -6.53 0.19 -9.28
C VAL A 170 -5.22 0.51 -10.01
N ALA A 171 -5.06 -0.01 -11.23
CA ALA A 171 -3.90 0.26 -12.08
C ALA A 171 -3.76 1.76 -12.40
N LEU A 172 -4.83 2.43 -12.84
CA LEU A 172 -4.80 3.86 -13.15
C LEU A 172 -4.48 4.72 -11.92
N GLY A 173 -5.06 4.37 -10.76
CA GLY A 173 -4.85 5.09 -9.51
C GLY A 173 -3.41 5.01 -9.03
N ILE A 174 -2.78 3.83 -9.08
CA ILE A 174 -1.37 3.68 -8.70
C ILE A 174 -0.43 4.34 -9.71
N ILE A 175 -0.74 4.30 -11.02
CA ILE A 175 0.03 5.02 -12.04
C ILE A 175 0.02 6.52 -11.73
N PHE A 176 -1.15 7.10 -11.47
CA PHE A 176 -1.26 8.51 -11.13
C PHE A 176 -0.48 8.83 -9.84
N GLY A 177 -0.67 8.05 -8.78
CA GLY A 177 0.01 8.24 -7.51
C GLY A 177 1.54 8.16 -7.61
N VAL A 178 2.07 7.15 -8.31
CA VAL A 178 3.52 6.98 -8.48
C VAL A 178 4.09 8.03 -9.43
N VAL A 179 3.51 8.19 -10.61
CA VAL A 179 4.06 9.09 -11.63
C VAL A 179 3.94 10.54 -11.20
N VAL A 180 2.74 10.99 -10.85
CA VAL A 180 2.47 12.42 -10.60
C VAL A 180 2.94 12.84 -9.21
N ALA A 181 2.66 12.04 -8.17
CA ALA A 181 2.96 12.47 -6.80
C ALA A 181 4.38 12.11 -6.31
N LYS A 182 5.06 11.16 -6.96
CA LYS A 182 6.43 10.73 -6.60
C LYS A 182 7.45 11.02 -7.71
N GLU A 183 7.30 10.47 -8.90
CA GLU A 183 8.35 10.50 -9.93
C GLU A 183 8.53 11.87 -10.61
N VAL A 184 7.46 12.63 -10.83
CA VAL A 184 7.53 14.00 -11.39
C VAL A 184 8.37 14.94 -10.51
N PHE A 185 8.36 14.73 -9.19
CA PHE A 185 9.15 15.52 -8.24
C PHE A 185 10.58 14.99 -8.04
N GLY A 186 10.96 13.96 -8.79
CA GLY A 186 12.32 13.40 -8.78
C GLY A 186 12.51 12.28 -7.75
N GLY A 187 11.44 11.56 -7.40
CA GLY A 187 11.47 10.28 -6.71
C GLY A 187 11.53 10.38 -5.18
N THR A 188 11.81 9.23 -4.55
CA THR A 188 11.76 9.05 -3.09
C THR A 188 12.60 10.09 -2.33
N GLY A 189 11.97 10.73 -1.33
CA GLY A 189 12.59 11.78 -0.52
C GLY A 189 12.40 13.21 -1.04
N LYS A 190 11.81 13.38 -2.23
CA LYS A 190 11.37 14.69 -2.77
C LYS A 190 9.85 14.79 -2.94
N ASN A 191 9.12 13.73 -2.60
CA ASN A 191 7.66 13.69 -2.68
C ASN A 191 7.06 14.75 -1.74
N PHE A 192 6.38 15.74 -2.30
CA PHE A 192 5.62 16.73 -1.53
C PHE A 192 4.33 16.12 -0.94
N LEU A 193 3.79 15.09 -1.60
CA LEU A 193 2.52 14.45 -1.30
C LEU A 193 2.73 12.96 -0.99
N ASN A 194 1.82 12.34 -0.25
CA ASN A 194 1.81 10.88 -0.10
C ASN A 194 1.30 10.24 -1.42
N PRO A 195 2.10 9.42 -2.11
CA PRO A 195 1.71 8.82 -3.39
C PRO A 195 0.49 7.89 -3.29
N ALA A 196 0.34 7.13 -2.19
CA ALA A 196 -0.82 6.27 -1.99
C ALA A 196 -2.12 7.08 -1.85
N LEU A 197 -2.09 8.12 -1.01
CA LEU A 197 -3.26 8.99 -0.82
C LEU A 197 -3.58 9.83 -2.06
N SER A 198 -2.55 10.24 -2.81
CA SER A 198 -2.74 10.96 -4.07
C SER A 198 -3.43 10.09 -5.12
N GLY A 199 -3.03 8.81 -5.22
CA GLY A 199 -3.72 7.84 -6.06
C GLY A 199 -5.18 7.62 -5.64
N ARG A 200 -5.44 7.51 -4.33
CA ARG A 200 -6.81 7.39 -3.81
C ARG A 200 -7.66 8.61 -4.12
N ALA A 201 -7.10 9.82 -3.93
CA ALA A 201 -7.79 11.07 -4.24
C ALA A 201 -8.13 11.17 -5.73
N PHE A 202 -7.23 10.76 -6.61
CA PHE A 202 -7.50 10.68 -8.05
C PHE A 202 -8.69 9.76 -8.35
N LEU A 203 -8.71 8.55 -7.79
CA LEU A 203 -9.83 7.62 -7.99
C LEU A 203 -11.15 8.16 -7.42
N TYR A 204 -11.10 8.83 -6.27
CA TYR A 204 -12.27 9.44 -5.65
C TYR A 204 -12.94 10.49 -6.55
N PHE A 205 -12.16 11.37 -7.20
CA PHE A 205 -12.71 12.40 -8.08
C PHE A 205 -12.99 11.91 -9.51
N ALA A 206 -12.20 10.96 -10.03
CA ALA A 206 -12.37 10.45 -11.39
C ALA A 206 -13.47 9.39 -11.49
N TYR A 207 -13.63 8.54 -10.47
CA TYR A 207 -14.54 7.39 -10.46
C TYR A 207 -15.34 7.29 -9.15
N PRO A 208 -16.17 8.30 -8.83
CA PRO A 208 -16.89 8.34 -7.56
C PRO A 208 -17.82 7.13 -7.36
N ALA A 209 -18.41 6.60 -8.43
CA ALA A 209 -19.35 5.46 -8.37
C ALA A 209 -18.74 4.16 -7.80
N TYR A 210 -17.42 3.99 -7.90
CA TYR A 210 -16.69 2.82 -7.39
C TYR A 210 -15.84 3.12 -6.16
N MET A 211 -15.93 4.36 -5.64
CA MET A 211 -15.16 4.83 -4.49
C MET A 211 -16.07 5.34 -3.37
N SER A 212 -17.35 5.55 -3.66
CA SER A 212 -18.34 6.12 -2.75
C SER A 212 -19.73 5.57 -3.06
N GLY A 213 -20.56 5.45 -2.04
CA GLY A 213 -21.87 4.81 -2.10
C GLY A 213 -21.97 3.65 -1.12
N ASP A 214 -23.17 3.09 -1.00
CA ASP A 214 -23.50 2.07 -0.01
C ASP A 214 -23.30 0.63 -0.53
N SER A 215 -23.17 0.44 -1.86
CA SER A 215 -22.99 -0.87 -2.47
C SER A 215 -21.52 -1.28 -2.68
N VAL A 216 -20.56 -0.39 -2.40
CA VAL A 216 -19.14 -0.59 -2.76
C VAL A 216 -18.35 -1.29 -1.65
N TRP A 217 -18.92 -1.38 -0.45
CA TRP A 217 -18.23 -1.87 0.75
C TRP A 217 -18.46 -3.36 1.01
N THR A 218 -19.34 -3.99 0.25
CA THR A 218 -19.74 -5.39 0.39
C THR A 218 -19.53 -6.11 -0.93
N ALA A 219 -18.66 -7.14 -0.90
CA ALA A 219 -18.23 -7.90 -2.08
C ALA A 219 -19.27 -8.87 -2.65
N VAL A 220 -20.50 -8.39 -2.82
CA VAL A 220 -21.68 -9.10 -3.32
C VAL A 220 -22.48 -8.16 -4.19
N ASP A 221 -22.69 -8.56 -5.45
CA ASP A 221 -23.54 -7.81 -6.37
C ASP A 221 -25.01 -7.88 -5.93
N GLY A 222 -25.71 -6.74 -5.94
CA GLY A 222 -27.11 -6.62 -5.50
C GLY A 222 -27.32 -6.40 -3.99
N PHE A 223 -26.26 -6.27 -3.19
CA PHE A 223 -26.35 -5.88 -1.78
C PHE A 223 -25.88 -4.42 -1.59
N SER A 224 -26.65 -3.64 -0.83
CA SER A 224 -26.33 -2.24 -0.53
C SER A 224 -26.44 -2.02 0.96
N GLY A 225 -25.35 -1.58 1.58
CA GLY A 225 -25.19 -1.39 3.01
C GLY A 225 -24.61 -0.03 3.33
N ALA A 226 -25.40 0.83 3.99
CA ALA A 226 -24.87 2.12 4.43
C ALA A 226 -23.79 1.91 5.49
N THR A 227 -22.60 2.46 5.24
CA THR A 227 -21.55 2.44 6.27
C THR A 227 -22.01 3.22 7.50
N PRO A 228 -21.52 2.91 8.71
CA PRO A 228 -21.85 3.66 9.92
C PRO A 228 -21.55 5.16 9.79
N LEU A 229 -20.52 5.51 9.02
CA LEU A 229 -20.19 6.91 8.73
C LEU A 229 -21.16 7.55 7.74
N GLY A 230 -21.66 6.80 6.76
CA GLY A 230 -22.74 7.23 5.87
C GLY A 230 -24.05 7.50 6.63
N LEU A 231 -24.43 6.60 7.55
CA LEU A 231 -25.58 6.78 8.43
C LEU A 231 -25.43 7.99 9.36
N ALA A 232 -24.23 8.19 9.93
CA ALA A 232 -23.92 9.37 10.72
C ALA A 232 -24.06 10.67 9.91
N ALA A 233 -23.63 10.67 8.65
CA ALA A 233 -23.76 11.84 7.75
C ALA A 233 -25.23 12.15 7.43
N LEU A 234 -26.12 11.15 7.46
CA LEU A 234 -27.57 11.30 7.32
C LEU A 234 -28.28 11.74 8.61
N GLY A 235 -27.53 11.92 9.71
CA GLY A 235 -28.07 12.37 10.99
C GLY A 235 -28.67 11.27 11.87
N VAL A 236 -28.41 10.00 11.57
CA VAL A 236 -28.83 8.86 12.40
C VAL A 236 -28.07 8.87 13.72
N VAL A 237 -28.80 8.70 14.83
CA VAL A 237 -28.20 8.69 16.18
C VAL A 237 -27.33 7.44 16.33
N PRO A 238 -26.17 7.48 17.02
CA PRO A 238 -25.28 6.31 17.12
C PRO A 238 -25.88 5.05 17.73
N GLN A 239 -27.03 5.18 18.42
CA GLN A 239 -27.78 4.07 19.01
C GLN A 239 -28.55 3.26 17.97
N ASP A 240 -28.86 3.88 16.82
CA ASP A 240 -29.60 3.31 15.70
C ASP A 240 -28.68 2.93 14.52
N PHE A 241 -27.36 2.93 14.73
CA PHE A 241 -26.44 2.37 13.75
C PHE A 241 -26.69 0.87 13.67
N VAL A 242 -27.41 0.47 12.65
CA VAL A 242 -27.63 -0.93 12.32
C VAL A 242 -26.53 -1.40 11.37
N ASP A 243 -25.95 -2.54 11.68
CA ASP A 243 -25.22 -3.33 10.70
C ASP A 243 -26.21 -3.82 9.65
N VAL A 244 -25.70 -4.33 8.55
CA VAL A 244 -26.54 -4.62 7.39
C VAL A 244 -27.45 -5.84 7.60
N TYR A 245 -27.34 -6.47 8.77
CA TYR A 245 -28.20 -7.53 9.29
C TYR A 245 -29.30 -7.04 10.24
N GLY A 246 -29.43 -5.71 10.43
CA GLY A 246 -30.41 -5.10 11.33
C GLY A 246 -30.00 -5.14 12.82
N ASN A 247 -28.79 -5.58 13.13
CA ASN A 247 -28.26 -5.60 14.49
C ASN A 247 -27.61 -4.25 14.83
N ALA A 248 -27.84 -3.72 16.04
CA ALA A 248 -27.17 -2.51 16.47
C ALA A 248 -25.65 -2.71 16.57
N ILE A 249 -24.87 -1.84 15.93
CA ILE A 249 -23.41 -1.84 15.99
C ILE A 249 -22.99 -1.36 17.36
N THR A 250 -22.41 -2.27 18.14
CA THR A 250 -21.88 -1.90 19.45
C THR A 250 -20.53 -1.20 19.32
N TRP A 251 -20.16 -0.40 20.33
CA TRP A 251 -18.82 0.19 20.40
C TRP A 251 -17.71 -0.86 20.36
N SER A 252 -17.96 -2.05 20.90
CA SER A 252 -17.05 -3.20 20.80
C SER A 252 -16.89 -3.70 19.36
N ASP A 253 -17.98 -3.75 18.60
CA ASP A 253 -17.94 -4.16 17.19
C ASP A 253 -17.22 -3.14 16.32
N ALA A 254 -17.43 -1.84 16.58
CA ALA A 254 -16.68 -0.78 15.91
C ALA A 254 -15.18 -0.79 16.28
N PHE A 255 -14.83 -1.15 17.52
CA PHE A 255 -13.43 -1.22 17.95
C PHE A 255 -12.69 -2.44 17.38
N LEU A 256 -13.36 -3.60 17.36
CA LEU A 256 -12.85 -4.83 16.75
C LEU A 256 -12.90 -4.78 15.23
N GLY A 257 -13.78 -3.98 14.65
CA GLY A 257 -13.91 -3.79 13.20
C GLY A 257 -14.85 -4.79 12.54
N ASN A 258 -15.96 -5.13 13.19
CA ASN A 258 -17.06 -5.89 12.61
C ASN A 258 -18.06 -4.92 11.96
N MET A 259 -17.59 -4.14 10.99
CA MET A 259 -18.42 -3.16 10.27
C MET A 259 -17.95 -3.00 8.82
N GLN A 260 -18.79 -2.44 7.96
CA GLN A 260 -18.44 -2.22 6.54
C GLN A 260 -17.49 -1.04 6.37
N GLY A 261 -16.51 -1.17 5.48
CA GLY A 261 -15.54 -0.11 5.18
C GLY A 261 -14.35 -0.58 4.36
N SER A 262 -13.36 0.30 4.20
CA SER A 262 -12.11 -0.01 3.48
C SER A 262 -11.33 -1.13 4.18
N ILE A 263 -10.68 -1.98 3.40
CA ILE A 263 -10.04 -3.24 3.84
C ILE A 263 -9.13 -3.05 5.06
N GLY A 264 -8.34 -1.98 5.10
CA GLY A 264 -7.39 -1.70 6.18
C GLY A 264 -7.84 -0.70 7.23
N GLU A 265 -9.07 -0.19 7.19
CA GLU A 265 -9.55 0.89 8.07
C GLU A 265 -10.52 0.41 9.16
N VAL A 266 -11.09 -0.80 9.00
CA VAL A 266 -12.23 -1.24 9.80
C VAL A 266 -11.88 -1.48 11.27
N SER A 267 -10.72 -2.06 11.56
CA SER A 267 -10.36 -2.46 12.94
C SER A 267 -9.35 -1.51 13.56
N THR A 268 -9.81 -0.73 14.55
CA THR A 268 -8.93 0.17 15.31
C THR A 268 -7.88 -0.63 16.07
N LEU A 269 -8.24 -1.79 16.64
CA LEU A 269 -7.32 -2.66 17.36
C LEU A 269 -6.23 -3.23 16.43
N ALA A 270 -6.61 -3.72 15.26
CA ALA A 270 -5.65 -4.31 14.32
C ALA A 270 -4.67 -3.28 13.74
N ILE A 271 -5.04 -2.00 13.68
CA ILE A 271 -4.17 -0.89 13.28
C ILE A 271 -3.30 -0.41 14.44
N TRP A 272 -3.82 -0.46 15.68
CA TRP A 272 -3.12 0.03 16.87
C TRP A 272 -2.00 -0.91 17.33
N LEU A 273 -2.23 -2.22 17.31
CA LEU A 273 -1.27 -3.23 17.77
C LEU A 273 0.09 -3.16 17.03
N PRO A 274 0.16 -3.04 15.69
CA PRO A 274 1.43 -2.93 14.99
C PRO A 274 2.08 -1.56 15.18
N ARG A 275 1.26 -0.51 15.35
CA ARG A 275 1.74 0.85 15.64
C ARG A 275 2.48 0.91 16.98
N SER A 276 1.95 0.28 18.02
CA SER A 276 2.61 0.23 19.32
C SER A 276 3.91 -0.58 19.26
N ILE A 277 3.93 -1.72 18.58
CA ILE A 277 5.14 -2.53 18.36
C ILE A 277 6.23 -1.73 17.63
N ARG A 278 5.87 -1.00 16.57
CA ARG A 278 6.82 -0.14 15.84
C ARG A 278 7.29 1.05 16.67
N ALA A 279 6.41 1.65 17.49
CA ALA A 279 6.76 2.76 18.36
C ALA A 279 7.74 2.35 19.48
N ILE A 280 7.70 1.08 19.90
CA ILE A 280 8.65 0.49 20.86
C ILE A 280 10.00 0.20 20.19
N MET A 281 10.03 -0.05 18.88
CA MET A 281 11.27 -0.18 18.14
C MET A 281 11.99 1.19 18.13
N PRO A 282 13.27 1.27 18.54
CA PRO A 282 13.98 2.54 18.66
C PRO A 282 14.18 3.13 17.27
N THR A 283 13.21 3.89 16.78
CA THR A 283 13.38 4.84 15.68
C THR A 283 13.98 6.09 16.32
N ARG A 284 15.29 6.06 16.56
CA ARG A 284 15.98 7.32 16.90
C ARG A 284 15.74 8.25 15.71
N ARG A 285 14.98 9.33 15.94
CA ARG A 285 14.73 10.35 14.93
C ARG A 285 16.08 10.91 14.51
N CYS A 286 16.62 10.41 13.40
CA CYS A 286 17.81 10.98 12.81
C CYS A 286 17.39 12.31 12.18
N CYS A 287 17.52 13.37 12.99
CA CYS A 287 17.30 14.75 12.59
C CYS A 287 18.45 15.14 11.63
N THR A 288 18.34 14.81 10.35
CA THR A 288 19.31 15.25 9.35
C THR A 288 19.11 16.73 9.04
N THR A 289 19.73 17.61 9.84
CA THR A 289 20.12 18.93 9.36
C THR A 289 21.35 18.75 8.45
N ARG A 290 21.09 18.54 7.16
CA ARG A 290 22.15 18.40 6.15
C ARG A 290 22.82 19.77 5.91
N LYS A 291 23.82 20.15 6.71
CA LYS A 291 24.83 21.11 6.24
C LYS A 291 25.64 20.42 5.13
N ARG A 292 25.33 20.72 3.87
CA ARG A 292 26.17 20.30 2.73
C ARG A 292 27.56 20.92 2.88
N PRO A 293 28.66 20.18 2.65
CA PRO A 293 29.95 20.79 2.34
C PRO A 293 29.85 21.49 0.98
N ARG A 294 30.30 22.75 0.89
CA ARG A 294 30.43 23.48 -0.36
C ARG A 294 31.49 22.79 -1.23
N LEU A 295 31.09 22.22 -2.36
CA LEU A 295 31.99 21.86 -3.45
C LEU A 295 31.45 22.51 -4.72
N GLY A 296 32.20 23.49 -5.24
CA GLY A 296 31.96 24.14 -6.53
C GLY A 296 31.61 25.64 -6.44
N PRO A 297 32.19 26.49 -7.32
CA PRO A 297 31.84 27.91 -7.41
C PRO A 297 30.39 28.10 -7.90
N PRO A 298 29.73 29.20 -7.51
CA PRO A 298 28.30 29.38 -7.68
C PRO A 298 27.95 29.63 -9.16
N ILE A 299 27.17 28.71 -9.74
CA ILE A 299 26.38 29.03 -10.92
C ILE A 299 25.33 30.04 -10.46
N ARG A 300 25.48 31.30 -10.85
CA ARG A 300 24.45 32.34 -10.68
C ARG A 300 23.24 31.95 -11.51
N SER A 301 22.15 31.52 -10.87
CA SER A 301 20.80 31.71 -11.41
C SER A 301 20.13 32.85 -10.62
N PRO A 302 19.44 33.80 -11.29
CA PRO A 302 18.78 34.89 -10.60
C PRO A 302 17.53 34.40 -9.85
N SER A 303 17.47 34.76 -8.57
CA SER A 303 16.30 35.27 -7.81
C SER A 303 14.90 34.77 -8.24
N ALA A 304 14.24 33.96 -7.42
CA ALA A 304 13.38 34.39 -6.29
C ALA A 304 12.02 34.93 -6.74
N PHE A 305 10.94 34.19 -6.44
CA PHE A 305 9.52 34.57 -6.31
C PHE A 305 8.75 33.24 -6.37
N TRP A 306 8.17 32.66 -5.31
CA TRP A 306 7.14 33.21 -4.44
C TRP A 306 7.12 32.41 -3.12
N ALA A 307 7.19 33.13 -2.00
CA ALA A 307 6.48 32.79 -0.79
C ALA A 307 5.29 33.78 -0.70
N ILE A 308 4.11 33.31 -0.29
CA ILE A 308 3.06 34.00 0.50
C ILE A 308 1.72 33.28 0.28
N ARG A 309 1.10 32.91 1.43
CA ARG A 309 -0.26 32.40 1.69
C ARG A 309 -0.54 30.93 1.38
#